data_AF-A0A9P4TI39-F1
#
_entry.id   AF-A0A9P4TI39-F1
#
_cell.length_a   1.000
_cell.length_b   1.000
_cell.length_c   1.000
_cell.angle_alpha   90.00
_cell.angle_beta   90.00
_cell.angle_gamma   90.00
#
_symmetry.space_group_name_H-M   'P 1'
#
loop_
_entity.id
_entity.type
_entity.pdbx_description
1 polymer ?
#
loop_
_entity_poly.entity_id
_entity_poly.type
_entity_poly.pdbx_seq_one_letter_code
_entity_poly.pdbx_strand_id
1 'polypeptide(L)'
;MAADEPHGTDLADEVSVLISRGPDDSDAAVVSLKALLGKFTTTPDSDPSEQALKQLGTVVGTQRAWQDPFRVSGLFDYVLQYLGDVSVPFALRKQYLRIIGNCVADNVIFNLCNDYDPAKAAAAVIRLDFTLSGYLAGHRIPDAALDYATELLTWTTEKLTAAQFNDEVSLDTFSDLVKVALDYDEDHYHEYIAILVHYLQDLEIQAKAANPELLGDLITLMLDFESRLTEEEANLVYEELAISKNTEKTATESTNVILAAQLIGNISAISATDSFAQHFSVRSEVIETIRAKLNATPSPSTIAACVMLGNLAMSDQVCIDMVKIMEIHLPLAHILSSSNKPALLYAAAGFMRHLSFPEGNRELLADAGLLNTCTKLLKQTDAAVRGEAASIIGKLVTGNLHNIIKVVCEKTGETVRPDAHTVSGVEGSSELTILHQIVEHALAPAAPLPSTAMKNPTIELSRSIVTILRFLGRASAEDDIDTIREQLLNVPLVVRPMARLVHQRFYAEARTEGLLGLGLTAQTAHGAKLVIEELEEDDGLLKAIKDFAEGNDGGAEQQAKSSSGRDYQNGIVLLQALQNNWNEEANPSIRDEVRVLQDALGRLMT
;
A
#
# COMPACT_ATOMS: atom_id res chain seq x y z
N MET A 1 42.72 73.62 -20.10
CA MET A 1 43.13 72.40 -19.38
C MET A 1 41.93 71.86 -18.63
N ALA A 2 41.22 70.94 -19.27
CA ALA A 2 40.33 69.99 -18.63
C ALA A 2 40.83 68.63 -19.09
N ALA A 3 41.14 67.75 -18.14
CA ALA A 3 41.77 66.46 -18.39
C ALA A 3 40.76 65.49 -19.01
N ASP A 4 41.19 64.76 -20.04
CA ASP A 4 40.51 63.58 -20.57
C ASP A 4 40.35 62.54 -19.44
N GLU A 5 39.12 62.18 -19.12
CA GLU A 5 38.82 60.93 -18.42
C GLU A 5 38.90 59.77 -19.42
N PRO A 6 39.59 58.65 -19.10
CA PRO A 6 39.66 57.52 -20.00
C PRO A 6 38.30 56.82 -20.06
N HIS A 7 37.72 56.72 -21.25
CA HIS A 7 36.62 55.80 -21.52
C HIS A 7 37.05 54.38 -21.13
N GLY A 8 36.55 53.89 -19.99
CA GLY A 8 36.70 52.50 -19.59
C GLY A 8 36.06 51.60 -20.64
N THR A 9 36.84 50.68 -21.20
CA THR A 9 36.35 49.65 -22.10
C THR A 9 35.28 48.80 -21.41
N ASP A 10 34.16 48.58 -22.08
CA ASP A 10 33.08 47.72 -21.60
C ASP A 10 33.58 46.27 -21.47
N LEU A 11 33.15 45.56 -20.43
CA LEU A 11 33.60 44.20 -20.12
C LEU A 11 33.29 43.22 -21.27
N ALA A 12 32.18 43.44 -21.97
CA ALA A 12 31.80 42.67 -23.15
C ALA A 12 32.71 42.94 -24.37
N ASP A 13 33.22 44.16 -24.51
CA ASP A 13 34.17 44.50 -25.58
C ASP A 13 35.51 43.82 -25.35
N GLU A 14 35.97 43.76 -24.09
CA GLU A 14 37.20 43.06 -23.73
C GLU A 14 37.11 41.55 -23.98
N VAL A 15 35.97 40.92 -23.67
CA VAL A 15 35.70 39.52 -24.00
C VAL A 15 35.69 39.30 -25.51
N SER A 16 35.08 40.21 -26.27
CA SER A 16 35.04 40.13 -27.73
C SER A 16 36.45 40.19 -28.35
N VAL A 17 37.31 41.06 -27.82
CA VAL A 17 38.72 41.14 -28.22
C VAL A 17 39.46 39.85 -27.87
N LEU A 18 39.26 39.29 -26.68
CA LEU A 18 39.86 38.02 -26.29
C LEU A 18 39.44 36.88 -27.24
N ILE A 19 38.15 36.76 -27.52
CA ILE A 19 37.60 35.73 -28.41
C ILE A 19 38.20 35.84 -29.82
N SER A 20 38.36 37.06 -30.34
CA SER A 20 38.92 37.29 -31.68
C SER A 20 40.38 36.85 -31.84
N ARG A 21 41.14 36.78 -30.73
CA ARG A 21 42.53 36.33 -30.73
C ARG A 21 42.68 34.80 -30.74
N GLY A 22 41.61 34.08 -30.44
CA GLY A 22 41.59 32.61 -30.40
C GLY A 22 42.33 32.00 -29.20
N PRO A 23 42.20 30.67 -29.00
CA PRO A 23 42.80 29.94 -27.88
C PRO A 23 44.22 29.41 -28.17
N ASP A 24 44.76 29.65 -29.37
CA ASP A 24 45.99 29.01 -29.88
C ASP A 24 47.26 29.42 -29.10
N ASP A 25 47.24 30.56 -28.42
CA ASP A 25 48.25 30.97 -27.43
C ASP A 25 47.67 30.80 -26.02
N SER A 26 47.61 29.54 -25.57
CA SER A 26 46.94 29.14 -24.32
C SER A 26 47.42 29.92 -23.10
N ASP A 27 48.70 30.29 -23.02
CA ASP A 27 49.23 31.06 -21.89
C ASP A 27 48.72 32.50 -21.89
N ALA A 28 48.70 33.16 -23.05
CA ALA A 28 48.15 34.51 -23.18
C ALA A 28 46.62 34.54 -22.97
N ALA A 29 45.91 33.52 -23.43
CA ALA A 29 44.48 33.34 -23.21
C ALA A 29 44.16 33.15 -21.73
N VAL A 30 44.91 32.29 -21.02
CA VAL A 30 44.75 32.04 -19.58
C VAL A 30 45.00 33.31 -18.75
N VAL A 31 46.05 34.08 -19.07
CA VAL A 31 46.34 35.36 -18.38
C VAL A 31 45.19 36.34 -18.56
N SER A 32 44.65 36.44 -19.77
CA SER A 32 43.53 37.35 -20.08
C SER A 32 42.23 36.92 -19.39
N LEU A 33 41.94 35.62 -19.34
CA LEU A 33 40.80 35.08 -18.61
C LEU A 33 40.92 35.30 -17.10
N LYS A 34 42.12 35.15 -16.51
CA LYS A 34 42.38 35.47 -15.09
C LYS A 34 42.15 36.96 -14.79
N ALA A 35 42.54 37.85 -15.70
CA ALA A 35 42.29 39.27 -15.56
C ALA A 35 40.79 39.61 -15.61
N LEU A 36 40.04 38.96 -16.52
CA LEU A 36 38.58 39.08 -16.58
C LEU A 36 37.90 38.52 -15.33
N LEU A 37 38.40 37.42 -14.79
CA LEU A 37 37.90 36.81 -13.56
C LEU A 37 37.95 37.77 -12.37
N GLY A 38 39.04 38.53 -12.22
CA GLY A 38 39.17 39.56 -11.20
C GLY A 38 38.15 40.70 -11.32
N LYS A 39 37.59 40.91 -12.53
CA LYS A 39 36.54 41.92 -12.77
C LYS A 39 35.15 41.38 -12.45
N PHE A 40 34.88 40.10 -12.76
CA PHE A 40 33.63 39.44 -12.37
C PHE A 40 33.46 39.36 -10.84
N THR A 41 34.55 39.15 -10.09
CA THR A 41 34.49 39.10 -8.62
C THR A 41 34.26 40.46 -7.95
N THR A 42 34.58 41.56 -8.63
CA THR A 42 34.46 42.93 -8.08
C THR A 42 33.17 43.63 -8.51
N THR A 43 32.51 43.14 -9.57
CA THR A 43 31.25 43.68 -10.10
C THR A 43 30.30 42.55 -10.55
N PRO A 44 29.79 41.72 -9.62
CA PRO A 44 29.02 40.51 -9.95
C PRO A 44 27.65 40.80 -10.59
N ASP A 45 27.02 41.95 -10.29
CA ASP A 45 25.60 42.20 -10.63
C ASP A 45 25.42 43.33 -11.64
N SER A 46 26.00 43.19 -12.84
CA SER A 46 25.86 44.18 -13.90
C SER A 46 25.47 43.55 -15.23
N ASP A 47 24.64 44.23 -16.04
CA ASP A 47 24.29 43.82 -17.41
C ASP A 47 25.54 43.49 -18.27
N PRO A 48 26.66 44.24 -18.14
CA PRO A 48 27.94 43.89 -18.78
C PRO A 48 28.49 42.51 -18.39
N SER A 49 28.37 42.10 -17.13
CA SER A 49 28.82 40.79 -16.64
C SER A 49 28.03 39.66 -17.29
N GLU A 50 26.71 39.82 -17.42
CA GLU A 50 25.86 38.85 -18.10
C GLU A 50 26.24 38.71 -19.58
N GLN A 51 26.41 39.83 -20.29
CA GLN A 51 26.75 39.81 -21.71
C GLN A 51 28.14 39.20 -21.97
N ALA A 52 29.12 39.52 -21.13
CA ALA A 52 30.46 38.96 -21.18
C ALA A 52 30.44 37.43 -20.96
N LEU A 53 29.74 36.95 -19.93
CA LEU A 53 29.62 35.51 -19.66
C LEU A 53 28.84 34.77 -20.75
N LYS A 54 27.82 35.41 -21.33
CA LYS A 54 27.09 34.85 -22.48
C LYS A 54 28.00 34.65 -23.71
N GLN A 55 28.89 35.60 -23.99
CA GLN A 55 29.86 35.48 -25.07
C GLN A 55 30.88 34.36 -24.79
N LEU A 56 31.39 34.28 -23.57
CA LEU A 56 32.28 33.21 -23.12
C LEU A 56 31.60 31.83 -23.21
N GLY A 57 30.35 31.72 -22.77
CA GLY A 57 29.56 30.49 -22.91
C GLY A 57 29.31 30.12 -24.36
N THR A 58 29.17 31.09 -25.26
CA THR A 58 28.98 30.82 -26.70
C THR A 58 30.27 30.36 -27.37
N VAL A 59 31.41 30.99 -27.06
CA VAL A 59 32.68 30.63 -27.69
C VAL A 59 33.12 29.23 -27.27
N VAL A 60 33.00 28.89 -25.98
CA VAL A 60 33.45 27.57 -25.51
C VAL A 60 32.56 26.43 -26.02
N GLY A 61 31.28 26.70 -26.29
CA GLY A 61 30.38 25.74 -26.93
C GLY A 61 30.59 25.56 -28.43
N THR A 62 31.21 26.53 -29.11
CA THR A 62 31.46 26.47 -30.56
C THR A 62 32.90 26.10 -30.90
N GLN A 63 33.83 26.27 -29.97
CA GLN A 63 35.26 26.06 -30.15
C GLN A 63 35.85 25.31 -28.96
N ARG A 64 36.00 23.98 -29.09
CA ARG A 64 36.48 23.10 -28.01
C ARG A 64 37.85 23.48 -27.44
N ALA A 65 38.72 24.13 -28.23
CA ALA A 65 40.04 24.58 -27.80
C ALA A 65 40.01 25.62 -26.66
N TRP A 66 38.85 26.24 -26.35
CA TRP A 66 38.70 27.14 -25.21
C TRP A 66 38.46 26.43 -23.87
N GLN A 67 38.17 25.14 -23.86
CA GLN A 67 37.85 24.39 -22.64
C GLN A 67 39.02 24.38 -21.63
N ASP A 68 40.25 24.11 -22.10
CA ASP A 68 41.44 24.08 -21.25
C ASP A 68 41.82 25.47 -20.71
N PRO A 69 41.86 26.55 -21.52
CA PRO A 69 42.03 27.90 -21.00
C PRO A 69 41.00 28.31 -19.94
N PHE A 70 39.74 27.91 -20.09
CA PHE A 70 38.68 28.19 -19.11
C PHE A 70 38.91 27.45 -17.79
N ARG A 71 39.44 26.23 -17.85
CA ARG A 71 39.81 25.43 -16.67
C ARG A 71 41.03 26.01 -15.95
N VAL A 72 42.13 26.23 -16.66
CA VAL A 72 43.42 26.69 -16.07
C VAL A 72 43.36 28.13 -15.57
N SER A 73 42.46 28.94 -16.13
CA SER A 73 42.25 30.32 -15.66
C SER A 73 41.48 30.43 -14.34
N GLY A 74 40.79 29.37 -13.90
CA GLY A 74 39.88 29.41 -12.75
C GLY A 74 38.52 30.06 -13.06
N LEU A 75 38.25 30.41 -14.33
CA LEU A 75 36.93 30.90 -14.74
C LEU A 75 35.85 29.82 -14.55
N PHE A 76 36.21 28.56 -14.81
CA PHE A 76 35.33 27.42 -14.56
C PHE A 76 35.02 27.23 -13.06
N ASP A 77 36.03 27.34 -12.20
CA ASP A 77 35.87 27.23 -10.74
C ASP A 77 34.97 28.35 -10.18
N TYR A 78 35.13 29.56 -10.72
CA TYR A 78 34.29 30.71 -10.36
C TYR A 78 32.82 30.48 -10.71
N VAL A 79 32.50 30.07 -11.94
CA VAL A 79 31.09 29.86 -12.33
C VAL A 79 30.45 28.72 -11.54
N LEU A 80 31.23 27.71 -11.11
CA LEU A 80 30.76 26.65 -10.22
C LEU A 80 30.50 27.15 -8.80
N GLN A 81 31.44 27.91 -8.22
CA GLN A 81 31.34 28.42 -6.85
C GLN A 81 30.10 29.30 -6.66
N TYR A 82 29.77 30.11 -7.66
CA TYR A 82 28.68 31.10 -7.57
C TYR A 82 27.36 30.63 -8.19
N LEU A 83 27.28 29.39 -8.72
CA LEU A 83 26.04 28.85 -9.26
C LEU A 83 24.97 28.63 -8.18
N GLY A 84 25.37 28.14 -7.01
CA GLY A 84 24.47 27.86 -5.87
C GLY A 84 24.18 29.07 -4.98
N ASP A 85 24.79 30.22 -5.26
CA ASP A 85 24.59 31.42 -4.45
C ASP A 85 23.25 32.11 -4.84
N VAL A 86 22.32 32.12 -3.88
CA VAL A 86 20.99 32.71 -4.06
C VAL A 86 21.03 34.22 -4.27
N SER A 87 22.11 34.90 -3.85
CA SER A 87 22.31 36.34 -4.04
C SER A 87 22.60 36.73 -5.49
N VAL A 88 23.02 35.78 -6.32
CA VAL A 88 23.34 36.02 -7.73
C VAL A 88 22.05 36.11 -8.58
N PRO A 89 21.91 37.08 -9.48
CA PRO A 89 20.76 37.18 -10.38
C PRO A 89 20.55 35.94 -11.25
N PHE A 90 19.29 35.55 -11.46
CA PHE A 90 18.91 34.38 -12.25
C PHE A 90 19.49 34.40 -13.67
N ALA A 91 19.51 35.58 -14.31
CA ALA A 91 20.06 35.75 -15.66
C ALA A 91 21.56 35.41 -15.74
N LEU A 92 22.31 35.71 -14.67
CA LEU A 92 23.74 35.39 -14.56
C LEU A 92 23.96 33.89 -14.29
N ARG A 93 23.16 33.30 -13.39
CA ARG A 93 23.17 31.83 -13.15
C ARG A 93 22.90 31.04 -14.43
N LYS A 94 22.04 31.55 -15.31
CA LYS A 94 21.80 30.96 -16.64
C LYS A 94 23.07 30.95 -17.51
N GLN A 95 23.88 32.02 -17.47
CA GLN A 95 25.15 32.04 -18.20
C GLN A 95 26.21 31.15 -17.55
N TYR A 96 26.22 31.02 -16.22
CA TYR A 96 27.07 30.05 -15.52
C TYR A 96 26.77 28.64 -15.98
N LEU A 97 25.50 28.24 -15.99
CA LEU A 97 25.08 26.93 -16.51
C LEU A 97 25.46 26.73 -17.97
N ARG A 98 25.35 27.77 -18.80
CA ARG A 98 25.77 27.70 -20.21
C ARG A 98 27.27 27.49 -20.35
N ILE A 99 28.09 28.21 -19.59
CA ILE A 99 29.54 28.01 -19.58
C ILE A 99 29.86 26.61 -19.05
N ILE A 100 29.22 26.18 -17.97
CA ILE A 100 29.40 24.85 -17.40
C ILE A 100 29.06 23.77 -18.42
N GLY A 101 27.85 23.75 -18.98
CA GLY A 101 27.43 22.76 -19.97
C GLY A 101 28.28 22.75 -21.25
N ASN A 102 28.87 23.89 -21.64
CA ASN A 102 29.71 23.97 -22.84
C ASN A 102 31.21 23.69 -22.57
N CYS A 103 31.70 23.97 -21.36
CA CYS A 103 33.02 23.56 -20.88
C CYS A 103 33.06 22.07 -20.54
N VAL A 104 31.92 21.53 -20.13
CA VAL A 104 31.73 20.18 -19.62
C VAL A 104 30.95 19.39 -20.66
N ALA A 105 31.67 18.94 -21.69
CA ALA A 105 31.36 17.62 -22.22
C ALA A 105 31.68 16.62 -21.08
N ASP A 106 30.62 16.24 -20.36
CA ASP A 106 30.39 15.10 -19.45
C ASP A 106 31.36 14.83 -18.28
N ASN A 107 32.67 14.98 -18.45
CA ASN A 107 33.65 14.41 -17.53
C ASN A 107 33.85 15.15 -16.19
N VAL A 108 33.63 16.46 -16.10
CA VAL A 108 34.00 17.23 -14.89
C VAL A 108 32.86 17.38 -13.88
N ILE A 109 31.61 17.58 -14.32
CA ILE A 109 30.45 17.54 -13.39
C ILE A 109 30.33 16.13 -12.82
N PHE A 110 30.54 15.11 -13.66
CA PHE A 110 30.65 13.73 -13.23
C PHE A 110 31.70 13.56 -12.12
N ASN A 111 32.95 13.96 -12.36
CA ASN A 111 34.02 13.86 -11.36
C ASN A 111 33.74 14.65 -10.07
N LEU A 112 33.05 15.80 -10.17
CA LEU A 112 32.71 16.60 -9.00
C LEU A 112 31.58 15.93 -8.19
N CYS A 113 30.52 15.46 -8.85
CA CYS A 113 29.43 14.79 -8.18
C CYS A 113 29.83 13.41 -7.65
N ASN A 114 30.75 12.69 -8.30
CA ASN A 114 31.17 11.34 -7.89
C ASN A 114 31.59 11.28 -6.40
N ASP A 115 32.41 12.23 -5.95
CA ASP A 115 33.00 12.20 -4.60
C ASP A 115 32.59 13.37 -3.69
N TYR A 116 31.75 14.31 -4.15
CA TYR A 116 31.39 15.51 -3.38
C TYR A 116 29.88 15.71 -3.24
N ASP A 117 29.35 15.29 -2.09
CA ASP A 117 27.94 15.39 -1.73
C ASP A 117 27.32 16.80 -1.89
N PRO A 118 28.00 17.91 -1.52
CA PRO A 118 27.47 19.25 -1.76
C PRO A 118 27.30 19.60 -3.25
N ALA A 119 28.09 19.01 -4.15
CA ALA A 119 27.87 19.19 -5.59
C ALA A 119 26.64 18.41 -6.08
N LYS A 120 26.38 17.21 -5.55
CA LYS A 120 25.13 16.48 -5.80
C LYS A 120 23.91 17.30 -5.33
N ALA A 121 24.00 17.90 -4.15
CA ALA A 121 22.95 18.79 -3.63
C ALA A 121 22.78 20.06 -4.49
N ALA A 122 23.87 20.67 -4.96
CA ALA A 122 23.81 21.81 -5.86
C ALA A 122 23.17 21.44 -7.21
N ALA A 123 23.49 20.26 -7.76
CA ALA A 123 22.87 19.72 -8.97
C ALA A 123 21.35 19.52 -8.78
N ALA A 124 20.92 19.05 -7.62
CA ALA A 124 19.50 18.96 -7.27
C ALA A 124 18.84 20.35 -7.21
N VAL A 125 19.48 21.34 -6.55
CA VAL A 125 18.95 22.72 -6.44
C VAL A 125 18.67 23.34 -7.81
N ILE A 126 19.53 23.10 -8.81
CA ILE A 126 19.34 23.64 -10.16
C ILE A 126 18.40 22.82 -11.04
N ARG A 127 17.79 21.75 -10.50
CA ARG A 127 16.97 20.79 -11.24
C ARG A 127 17.69 20.18 -12.46
N LEU A 128 18.90 19.67 -12.23
CA LEU A 128 19.66 19.00 -13.30
C LEU A 128 18.92 17.77 -13.85
N ASP A 129 18.17 17.08 -13.00
CA ASP A 129 17.27 15.97 -13.32
C ASP A 129 16.25 16.34 -14.40
N PHE A 130 15.62 17.52 -14.31
CA PHE A 130 14.70 18.01 -15.33
C PHE A 130 15.39 18.24 -16.67
N THR A 131 16.62 18.76 -16.65
CA THR A 131 17.38 19.02 -17.88
C THR A 131 17.83 17.71 -18.54
N LEU A 132 18.37 16.77 -17.74
CA LEU A 132 18.87 15.49 -18.24
C LEU A 132 17.75 14.59 -18.75
N SER A 133 16.64 14.48 -18.03
CA SER A 133 15.46 13.70 -18.46
C SER A 133 14.91 14.18 -19.80
N GLY A 134 14.72 15.49 -19.97
CA GLY A 134 14.24 16.05 -21.24
C GLY A 134 15.23 15.86 -22.41
N TYR A 135 16.54 15.80 -22.12
CA TYR A 135 17.56 15.50 -23.13
C TYR A 135 17.60 14.01 -23.49
N LEU A 136 17.46 13.12 -22.51
CA LEU A 136 17.36 11.67 -22.71
C LEU A 136 16.11 11.36 -23.55
N ALA A 137 14.93 11.82 -23.13
CA ALA A 137 13.68 11.60 -23.86
C ALA A 137 13.74 12.19 -25.28
N GLY A 138 14.44 13.33 -25.44
CA GLY A 138 14.67 13.96 -26.74
C GLY A 138 15.77 13.32 -27.59
N HIS A 139 16.43 12.25 -27.14
CA HIS A 139 17.57 11.61 -27.79
C HIS A 139 18.69 12.61 -28.14
N ARG A 140 18.95 13.56 -27.24
CA ARG A 140 19.93 14.66 -27.40
C ARG A 140 21.26 14.39 -26.73
N ILE A 141 21.36 13.30 -25.97
CA ILE A 141 22.60 12.85 -25.34
C ILE A 141 23.26 11.84 -26.28
N PRO A 142 24.52 12.06 -26.71
CA PRO A 142 25.25 11.08 -27.51
C PRO A 142 25.49 9.78 -26.73
N ASP A 143 25.54 8.63 -27.42
CA ASP A 143 25.75 7.31 -26.78
C ASP A 143 26.97 7.29 -25.85
N ALA A 144 28.07 7.92 -26.26
CA ALA A 144 29.31 8.01 -25.47
C ALA A 144 29.19 8.83 -24.16
N ALA A 145 28.05 9.48 -23.94
CA ALA A 145 27.74 10.32 -22.79
C ALA A 145 26.58 9.77 -21.94
N LEU A 146 25.96 8.65 -22.33
CA LEU A 146 24.80 8.08 -21.64
C LEU A 146 25.14 7.66 -20.21
N ASP A 147 26.24 6.95 -20.00
CA ASP A 147 26.70 6.52 -18.66
C ASP A 147 26.81 7.70 -17.69
N TYR A 148 27.47 8.78 -18.15
CA TYR A 148 27.64 10.00 -17.36
C TYR A 148 26.31 10.68 -17.06
N ALA A 149 25.41 10.76 -18.05
CA ALA A 149 24.10 11.37 -17.88
C ALA A 149 23.23 10.57 -16.89
N THR A 150 23.24 9.25 -16.99
CA THR A 150 22.48 8.35 -16.12
C THR A 150 22.98 8.40 -14.67
N GLU A 151 24.30 8.38 -14.45
CA GLU A 151 24.86 8.50 -13.10
C GLU A 151 24.57 9.88 -12.48
N LEU A 152 24.73 10.96 -13.26
CA LEU A 152 24.39 12.32 -12.80
C LEU A 152 22.92 12.45 -12.44
N LEU A 153 22.04 11.85 -13.24
CA LEU A 153 20.60 11.82 -13.00
C LEU A 153 20.27 11.06 -11.69
N THR A 154 20.92 9.91 -11.47
CA THR A 154 20.79 9.14 -10.22
C THR A 154 21.19 9.98 -9.01
N TRP A 155 22.40 10.54 -9.00
CA TRP A 155 22.90 11.34 -7.89
C TRP A 155 22.09 12.60 -7.63
N THR A 156 21.58 13.23 -8.69
CA THR A 156 20.72 14.40 -8.58
C THR A 156 19.39 14.03 -7.93
N THR A 157 18.78 12.93 -8.38
CA THR A 157 17.49 12.45 -7.88
C THR A 157 17.56 12.10 -6.39
N GLU A 158 18.63 11.42 -5.96
CA GLU A 158 18.86 11.08 -4.54
C GLU A 158 18.96 12.29 -3.60
N LYS A 159 19.22 13.49 -4.13
CA LYS A 159 19.38 14.72 -3.34
C LYS A 159 18.19 15.69 -3.48
N LEU A 160 17.13 15.29 -4.18
CA LEU A 160 15.91 16.10 -4.27
C LEU A 160 15.26 16.24 -2.89
N THR A 161 14.79 17.45 -2.60
CA THR A 161 14.01 17.74 -1.39
C THR A 161 12.53 17.53 -1.63
N ALA A 162 11.74 17.32 -0.56
CA ALA A 162 10.28 17.24 -0.65
C ALA A 162 9.64 18.46 -1.34
N ALA A 163 10.22 19.66 -1.17
CA ALA A 163 9.74 20.85 -1.86
C ALA A 163 9.94 20.78 -3.39
N GLN A 164 11.00 20.11 -3.84
CA GLN A 164 11.32 19.97 -5.27
C GLN A 164 10.45 18.91 -5.93
N PHE A 165 10.16 17.78 -5.26
CA PHE A 165 9.16 16.82 -5.77
C PHE A 165 7.80 17.46 -6.03
N ASN A 166 7.47 18.52 -5.28
CA ASN A 166 6.18 19.19 -5.37
C ASN A 166 6.12 20.36 -6.36
N ASP A 167 7.24 20.74 -6.99
CA ASP A 167 7.24 21.87 -7.91
C ASP A 167 6.58 21.57 -9.28
N GLU A 168 6.55 22.59 -10.14
CA GLU A 168 5.86 22.53 -11.43
C GLU A 168 6.56 21.63 -12.45
N VAL A 169 7.87 21.39 -12.32
CA VAL A 169 8.64 20.65 -13.35
C VAL A 169 8.78 19.17 -13.00
N SER A 170 8.55 18.76 -11.76
CA SER A 170 8.74 17.36 -11.33
C SER A 170 7.85 16.35 -12.03
N LEU A 171 6.61 16.71 -12.40
CA LEU A 171 5.76 15.82 -13.18
C LEU A 171 6.25 15.67 -14.62
N ASP A 172 6.76 16.75 -15.22
CA ASP A 172 7.35 16.72 -16.56
C ASP A 172 8.63 15.87 -16.57
N THR A 173 9.53 16.09 -15.59
CA THR A 173 10.72 15.26 -15.36
C THR A 173 10.34 13.79 -15.26
N PHE A 174 9.36 13.46 -14.40
CA PHE A 174 8.93 12.09 -14.19
C PHE A 174 8.34 11.47 -15.47
N SER A 175 7.51 12.22 -16.21
CA SER A 175 6.90 11.76 -17.46
C SER A 175 7.96 11.50 -18.54
N ASP A 176 8.97 12.35 -18.64
CA ASP A 176 10.08 12.15 -19.58
C ASP A 176 10.92 10.93 -19.20
N LEU A 177 11.15 10.68 -17.90
CA LEU A 177 11.84 9.48 -17.42
C LEU A 177 11.06 8.19 -17.71
N VAL A 178 9.73 8.22 -17.62
CA VAL A 178 8.90 7.07 -18.01
C VAL A 178 9.06 6.76 -19.49
N LYS A 179 9.08 7.77 -20.36
CA LYS A 179 9.35 7.59 -21.81
C LYS A 179 10.73 6.99 -22.04
N VAL A 180 11.76 7.52 -21.38
CA VAL A 180 13.13 7.00 -21.47
C VAL A 180 13.19 5.52 -21.07
N ALA A 181 12.53 5.15 -19.98
CA ALA A 181 12.50 3.75 -19.54
C ALA A 181 11.74 2.85 -20.53
N LEU A 182 10.69 3.35 -21.18
CA LEU A 182 9.93 2.63 -22.21
C LEU A 182 10.66 2.49 -23.55
N ASP A 183 11.48 3.49 -23.92
CA ASP A 183 12.30 3.45 -25.15
C ASP A 183 13.45 2.43 -25.07
N TYR A 184 13.73 1.94 -23.86
CA TYR A 184 14.56 0.79 -23.54
C TYR A 184 16.02 0.87 -24.00
N ASP A 185 16.88 1.33 -23.10
CA ASP A 185 18.33 1.17 -23.16
C ASP A 185 18.76 -0.01 -22.27
N GLU A 186 19.34 -1.06 -22.86
CA GLU A 186 19.77 -2.28 -22.16
C GLU A 186 20.78 -1.98 -21.03
N ASP A 187 21.65 -0.99 -21.22
CA ASP A 187 22.77 -0.74 -20.32
C ASP A 187 22.36 0.07 -19.07
N HIS A 188 21.25 0.82 -19.14
CA HIS A 188 20.82 1.77 -18.11
C HIS A 188 19.40 1.54 -17.57
N TYR A 189 18.74 0.47 -18.01
CA TYR A 189 17.35 0.22 -17.70
C TYR A 189 17.08 0.15 -16.19
N HIS A 190 17.95 -0.52 -15.42
CA HIS A 190 17.80 -0.65 -13.97
C HIS A 190 17.92 0.68 -13.24
N GLU A 191 18.84 1.54 -13.68
CA GLU A 191 19.04 2.88 -13.15
C GLU A 191 17.80 3.74 -13.39
N TYR A 192 17.22 3.70 -14.59
CA TYR A 192 15.98 4.42 -14.90
C TYR A 192 14.81 3.94 -14.04
N ILE A 193 14.66 2.62 -13.86
CA ILE A 193 13.64 2.06 -12.98
C ILE A 193 13.87 2.49 -11.52
N ALA A 194 15.11 2.49 -11.05
CA ALA A 194 15.45 2.93 -9.69
C ALA A 194 15.13 4.41 -9.45
N ILE A 195 15.45 5.27 -10.42
CA ILE A 195 15.09 6.70 -10.41
C ILE A 195 13.57 6.87 -10.37
N LEU A 196 12.82 6.17 -11.23
CA LEU A 196 11.36 6.22 -11.26
C LEU A 196 10.75 5.76 -9.93
N VAL A 197 11.27 4.68 -9.34
CA VAL A 197 10.87 4.21 -8.02
C VAL A 197 11.12 5.27 -6.96
N HIS A 198 12.24 5.97 -7.01
CA HIS A 198 12.55 7.04 -6.06
C HIS A 198 11.53 8.19 -6.14
N TYR A 199 11.16 8.60 -7.35
CA TYR A 199 10.08 9.57 -7.57
C TYR A 199 8.73 9.08 -7.04
N LEU A 200 8.38 7.83 -7.33
CA LEU A 200 7.11 7.25 -6.93
C LEU A 200 6.99 6.99 -5.42
N GLN A 201 8.05 7.12 -4.63
CA GLN A 201 7.96 7.09 -3.17
C GLN A 201 7.28 8.35 -2.61
N ASP A 202 7.23 9.45 -3.37
CA ASP A 202 6.56 10.68 -2.96
C ASP A 202 5.04 10.64 -3.26
N LEU A 203 4.24 11.02 -2.25
CA LEU A 203 2.78 10.95 -2.32
C LEU A 203 2.15 11.94 -3.30
N GLU A 204 2.77 13.11 -3.49
CA GLU A 204 2.28 14.10 -4.45
C GLU A 204 2.56 13.65 -5.88
N ILE A 205 3.73 13.05 -6.13
CA ILE A 205 4.04 12.39 -7.41
C ILE A 205 3.04 11.26 -7.67
N GLN A 206 2.73 10.40 -6.70
CA GLN A 206 1.71 9.36 -6.88
C GLN A 206 0.34 9.96 -7.24
N ALA A 207 -0.07 11.04 -6.57
CA ALA A 207 -1.35 11.71 -6.84
C ALA A 207 -1.39 12.37 -8.23
N LYS A 208 -0.28 12.98 -8.66
CA LYS A 208 -0.12 13.56 -10.00
C LYS A 208 -0.01 12.48 -11.10
N ALA A 209 0.56 11.32 -10.77
CA ALA A 209 0.67 10.17 -11.67
C ALA A 209 -0.65 9.45 -11.91
N ALA A 210 -1.70 9.74 -11.12
CA ALA A 210 -3.07 9.27 -11.32
C ALA A 210 -3.77 9.96 -12.52
N ASN A 211 -3.09 10.02 -13.66
CA ASN A 211 -3.57 10.51 -14.96
C ASN A 211 -3.64 9.32 -15.95
N PRO A 212 -4.68 9.18 -16.81
CA PRO A 212 -4.84 8.00 -17.65
C PRO A 212 -3.65 7.63 -18.54
N GLU A 213 -3.00 8.61 -19.17
CA GLU A 213 -1.84 8.38 -20.04
C GLU A 213 -0.65 7.87 -19.22
N LEU A 214 -0.23 8.63 -18.22
CA LEU A 214 0.93 8.31 -17.40
C LEU A 214 0.75 7.01 -16.60
N LEU A 215 -0.45 6.74 -16.08
CA LEU A 215 -0.73 5.46 -15.42
C LEU A 215 -0.67 4.29 -16.41
N GLY A 216 -1.14 4.48 -17.64
CA GLY A 216 -1.05 3.47 -18.71
C GLY A 216 0.40 3.13 -19.05
N ASP A 217 1.25 4.15 -19.15
CA ASP A 217 2.68 3.99 -19.41
C ASP A 217 3.37 3.27 -18.23
N LEU A 218 3.07 3.65 -16.98
CA LEU A 218 3.60 2.98 -15.79
C LEU A 218 3.19 1.50 -15.70
N ILE A 219 1.94 1.18 -16.05
CA ILE A 219 1.47 -0.21 -16.09
C ILE A 219 2.21 -0.99 -17.18
N THR A 220 2.41 -0.38 -18.34
CA THR A 220 3.17 -0.99 -19.43
C THR A 220 4.60 -1.28 -18.99
N LEU A 221 5.26 -0.31 -18.37
CA LEU A 221 6.60 -0.44 -17.82
C LEU A 221 6.69 -1.53 -16.73
N MET A 222 5.73 -1.58 -15.82
CA MET A 222 5.65 -2.62 -14.78
C MET A 222 5.55 -4.03 -15.38
N LEU A 223 4.71 -4.20 -16.41
CA LEU A 223 4.52 -5.49 -17.07
C LEU A 223 5.75 -5.88 -17.90
N ASP A 224 6.39 -4.92 -18.56
CA ASP A 224 7.65 -5.15 -19.27
C ASP A 224 8.75 -5.58 -18.30
N PHE A 225 8.95 -4.85 -17.20
CA PHE A 225 9.94 -5.18 -16.16
C PHE A 225 9.70 -6.57 -15.58
N GLU A 226 8.45 -6.90 -15.23
CA GLU A 226 8.07 -8.21 -14.71
C GLU A 226 8.37 -9.34 -15.72
N SER A 227 8.14 -9.12 -17.01
CA SER A 227 8.30 -10.16 -18.04
C SER A 227 9.75 -10.65 -18.20
N ARG A 228 10.72 -9.86 -17.71
CA ARG A 228 12.15 -10.16 -17.76
C ARG A 228 12.64 -10.94 -16.55
N LEU A 229 11.81 -11.08 -15.52
CA LEU A 229 12.14 -11.84 -14.33
C LEU A 229 12.15 -13.34 -14.63
N THR A 230 13.12 -14.04 -14.05
CA THR A 230 13.06 -15.50 -13.95
C THR A 230 11.93 -15.94 -13.02
N GLU A 231 11.51 -17.20 -13.12
CA GLU A 231 10.48 -17.76 -12.21
C GLU A 231 10.91 -17.70 -10.73
N GLU A 232 12.21 -17.88 -10.46
CA GLU A 232 12.77 -17.76 -9.11
C GLU A 232 12.71 -16.31 -8.60
N GLU A 233 13.09 -15.33 -9.41
CA GLU A 233 12.97 -13.92 -9.05
C GLU A 233 11.52 -13.51 -8.84
N ALA A 234 10.60 -13.92 -9.71
CA ALA A 234 9.17 -13.65 -9.54
C ALA A 234 8.63 -14.23 -8.22
N ASN A 235 9.11 -15.41 -7.82
CA ASN A 235 8.78 -16.00 -6.52
C ASN A 235 9.32 -15.16 -5.35
N LEU A 236 10.54 -14.62 -5.45
CA LEU A 236 11.12 -13.72 -4.45
C LEU A 236 10.38 -12.37 -4.40
N VAL A 237 9.89 -11.85 -5.52
CA VAL A 237 9.08 -10.61 -5.53
C VAL A 237 7.80 -10.79 -4.72
N TYR A 238 7.14 -11.95 -4.79
CA TYR A 238 6.00 -12.25 -3.92
C TYR A 238 6.35 -12.25 -2.43
N GLU A 239 7.56 -12.71 -2.08
CA GLU A 239 8.03 -12.69 -0.69
C GLU A 239 8.34 -11.26 -0.23
N GLU A 240 8.94 -10.44 -1.09
CA GLU A 240 9.26 -9.04 -0.78
C GLU A 240 8.00 -8.18 -0.62
N LEU A 241 6.96 -8.46 -1.42
CA LEU A 241 5.64 -7.82 -1.34
C LEU A 241 4.76 -8.35 -0.19
N ALA A 242 5.18 -9.39 0.54
CA ALA A 242 4.39 -9.94 1.63
C ALA A 242 4.34 -8.99 2.83
N ILE A 243 3.16 -8.86 3.43
CA ILE A 243 2.95 -7.98 4.60
C ILE A 243 3.69 -8.52 5.83
N SER A 244 3.63 -9.82 6.04
CA SER A 244 4.36 -10.50 7.11
C SER A 244 5.74 -10.91 6.60
N LYS A 245 6.76 -10.07 6.82
CA LYS A 245 8.14 -10.44 6.51
C LYS A 245 8.64 -11.46 7.54
N ASN A 246 9.17 -12.58 7.07
CA ASN A 246 9.85 -13.53 7.94
C ASN A 246 11.24 -12.95 8.29
N THR A 247 11.40 -12.44 9.52
CA THR A 247 12.65 -11.85 10.01
C THR A 247 13.84 -12.80 9.99
N GLU A 248 13.62 -14.11 9.83
CA GLU A 248 14.70 -15.11 9.73
C GLU A 248 15.23 -15.32 8.31
N LYS A 249 14.54 -14.82 7.27
CA LYS A 249 15.02 -14.88 5.89
C LYS A 249 15.94 -13.69 5.60
N THR A 250 17.12 -13.97 5.06
CA THR A 250 18.04 -12.94 4.54
C THR A 250 17.32 -12.11 3.49
N ALA A 251 17.38 -10.78 3.61
CA ALA A 251 16.84 -9.89 2.59
C ALA A 251 17.47 -10.23 1.23
N THR A 252 16.66 -10.24 0.18
CA THR A 252 17.17 -10.47 -1.17
C THR A 252 18.16 -9.35 -1.55
N GLU A 253 19.32 -9.72 -2.09
CA GLU A 253 20.29 -8.77 -2.64
C GLU A 253 20.08 -8.56 -4.16
N SER A 254 19.08 -9.23 -4.76
CA SER A 254 18.79 -9.09 -6.20
C SER A 254 18.12 -7.75 -6.49
N THR A 255 18.83 -6.88 -7.21
CA THR A 255 18.33 -5.59 -7.70
C THR A 255 17.02 -5.75 -8.48
N ASN A 256 16.90 -6.77 -9.34
CA ASN A 256 15.67 -7.07 -10.09
C ASN A 256 14.47 -7.26 -9.16
N VAL A 257 14.65 -8.08 -8.12
CA VAL A 257 13.58 -8.40 -7.18
C VAL A 257 13.16 -7.16 -6.39
N ILE A 258 14.12 -6.39 -5.90
CA ILE A 258 13.88 -5.17 -5.12
C ILE A 258 13.13 -4.14 -5.97
N LEU A 259 13.64 -3.85 -7.17
CA LEU A 259 13.05 -2.88 -8.08
C LEU A 259 11.65 -3.31 -8.55
N ALA A 260 11.45 -4.58 -8.89
CA ALA A 260 10.13 -5.10 -9.26
C ALA A 260 9.12 -4.94 -8.11
N ALA A 261 9.50 -5.32 -6.89
CA ALA A 261 8.63 -5.20 -5.72
C ALA A 261 8.29 -3.72 -5.42
N GLN A 262 9.27 -2.82 -5.49
CA GLN A 262 9.06 -1.40 -5.29
C GLN A 262 8.20 -0.78 -6.39
N LEU A 263 8.43 -1.13 -7.66
CA LEU A 263 7.65 -0.64 -8.79
C LEU A 263 6.19 -1.09 -8.69
N ILE A 264 5.95 -2.39 -8.46
CA ILE A 264 4.60 -2.95 -8.27
C ILE A 264 3.91 -2.29 -7.07
N GLY A 265 4.60 -2.18 -5.94
CA GLY A 265 4.06 -1.59 -4.72
C GLY A 265 3.67 -0.13 -4.89
N ASN A 266 4.54 0.67 -5.50
CA ASN A 266 4.30 2.09 -5.71
C ASN A 266 3.20 2.37 -6.76
N ILE A 267 3.18 1.63 -7.87
CA ILE A 267 2.10 1.75 -8.87
C ILE A 267 0.76 1.34 -8.26
N SER A 268 0.75 0.32 -7.39
CA SER A 268 -0.44 -0.04 -6.61
C SER A 268 -0.88 1.11 -5.71
N ALA A 269 0.07 1.80 -5.06
CA ALA A 269 -0.21 2.89 -4.13
C ALA A 269 -0.84 4.13 -4.80
N ILE A 270 -0.59 4.38 -6.09
CA ILE A 270 -1.30 5.42 -6.87
C ILE A 270 -2.82 5.27 -6.73
N SER A 271 -3.32 4.03 -6.69
CA SER A 271 -4.76 3.77 -6.58
C SER A 271 -5.39 4.11 -5.23
N ALA A 272 -4.57 4.37 -4.20
CA ALA A 272 -5.05 4.81 -2.89
C ALA A 272 -5.24 6.34 -2.81
N THR A 273 -4.88 7.08 -3.86
CA THR A 273 -4.99 8.55 -3.90
C THR A 273 -6.42 9.01 -4.24
N ASP A 274 -6.81 10.18 -3.75
CA ASP A 274 -8.10 10.79 -4.11
C ASP A 274 -8.18 11.10 -5.61
N SER A 275 -7.07 11.52 -6.22
CA SER A 275 -6.96 11.76 -7.67
C SER A 275 -7.33 10.53 -8.50
N PHE A 276 -6.87 9.34 -8.07
CA PHE A 276 -7.22 8.11 -8.76
C PHE A 276 -8.73 7.84 -8.72
N ALA A 277 -9.36 7.98 -7.55
CA ALA A 277 -10.80 7.78 -7.41
C ALA A 277 -11.63 8.81 -8.23
N GLN A 278 -11.07 9.99 -8.51
CA GLN A 278 -11.72 11.03 -9.32
C GLN A 278 -11.58 10.80 -10.83
N HIS A 279 -10.44 10.25 -11.28
CA HIS A 279 -10.13 10.10 -12.71
C HIS A 279 -10.49 8.73 -13.28
N PHE A 280 -10.59 7.69 -12.44
CA PHE A 280 -10.78 6.32 -12.90
C PHE A 280 -12.10 5.71 -12.44
N SER A 281 -12.60 4.81 -13.28
CA SER A 281 -13.70 3.92 -12.96
C SER A 281 -13.35 2.51 -13.42
N VAL A 282 -14.17 1.54 -13.02
CA VAL A 282 -14.02 0.14 -13.45
C VAL A 282 -14.13 -0.08 -14.97
N ARG A 283 -14.56 0.95 -15.72
CA ARG A 283 -14.70 0.94 -17.18
C ARG A 283 -13.62 1.74 -17.91
N SER A 284 -12.67 2.33 -17.19
CA SER A 284 -11.56 3.07 -17.80
C SER A 284 -10.65 2.12 -18.57
N GLU A 285 -10.17 2.52 -19.75
CA GLU A 285 -9.37 1.67 -20.64
C GLU A 285 -8.09 1.14 -19.96
N VAL A 286 -7.37 1.99 -19.23
CA VAL A 286 -6.19 1.56 -18.47
C VAL A 286 -6.51 0.51 -17.40
N ILE A 287 -7.72 0.56 -16.83
CA ILE A 287 -8.19 -0.39 -15.81
C ILE A 287 -8.55 -1.73 -16.47
N GLU A 288 -8.95 -1.73 -17.74
CA GLU A 288 -9.17 -2.95 -18.51
C GLU A 288 -7.90 -3.79 -18.68
N THR A 289 -6.76 -3.14 -18.95
CA THR A 289 -5.44 -3.80 -19.02
C THR A 289 -5.11 -4.50 -17.70
N ILE A 290 -5.34 -3.81 -16.58
CA ILE A 290 -5.10 -4.37 -15.25
C ILE A 290 -6.10 -5.49 -14.93
N ARG A 291 -7.37 -5.35 -15.31
CA ARG A 291 -8.38 -6.40 -15.14
C ARG A 291 -8.04 -7.67 -15.91
N ALA A 292 -7.46 -7.55 -17.10
CA ALA A 292 -7.02 -8.70 -17.88
C ALA A 292 -6.02 -9.59 -17.12
N LYS A 293 -5.20 -9.02 -16.22
CA LYS A 293 -4.26 -9.78 -15.38
C LYS A 293 -4.95 -10.76 -14.44
N LEU A 294 -6.18 -10.47 -13.97
CA LEU A 294 -6.91 -11.42 -13.11
C LEU A 294 -7.30 -12.71 -13.84
N ASN A 295 -7.44 -12.66 -15.17
CA ASN A 295 -7.79 -13.82 -16.00
C ASN A 295 -6.57 -14.55 -16.57
N ALA A 296 -5.36 -14.01 -16.37
CA ALA A 296 -4.11 -14.62 -16.81
C ALA A 296 -3.52 -15.52 -15.71
N THR A 297 -2.42 -16.21 -16.03
CA THR A 297 -1.63 -16.91 -15.02
C THR A 297 -1.13 -15.90 -13.97
N PRO A 298 -1.36 -16.14 -12.66
CA PRO A 298 -0.97 -15.19 -11.64
C PRO A 298 0.53 -14.91 -11.60
N SER A 299 0.90 -13.66 -11.77
CA SER A 299 2.26 -13.10 -11.63
C SER A 299 2.28 -11.97 -10.59
N PRO A 300 3.44 -11.54 -10.06
CA PRO A 300 3.53 -10.45 -9.09
C PRO A 300 2.65 -9.21 -9.36
N SER A 301 2.55 -8.75 -10.61
CA SER A 301 1.68 -7.62 -11.02
C SER A 301 0.18 -7.87 -10.81
N THR A 302 -0.24 -9.13 -10.63
CA THR A 302 -1.61 -9.49 -10.21
C THR A 302 -1.95 -8.92 -8.84
N ILE A 303 -0.95 -8.69 -7.98
CA ILE A 303 -1.14 -7.98 -6.70
C ILE A 303 -1.61 -6.55 -6.96
N ALA A 304 -0.94 -5.83 -7.87
CA ALA A 304 -1.37 -4.49 -8.26
C ALA A 304 -2.78 -4.50 -8.83
N ALA A 305 -3.12 -5.50 -9.64
CA ALA A 305 -4.47 -5.65 -10.15
C ALA A 305 -5.54 -5.78 -9.05
N CYS A 306 -5.29 -6.65 -8.06
CA CYS A 306 -6.19 -6.81 -6.92
C CYS A 306 -6.32 -5.52 -6.11
N VAL A 307 -5.22 -4.80 -5.86
CA VAL A 307 -5.23 -3.56 -5.07
C VAL A 307 -5.96 -2.44 -5.81
N MET A 308 -5.60 -2.18 -7.07
CA MET A 308 -6.19 -1.09 -7.86
C MET A 308 -7.69 -1.29 -8.09
N LEU A 309 -8.11 -2.50 -8.44
CA LEU A 309 -9.54 -2.81 -8.61
C LEU A 309 -10.28 -2.81 -7.27
N GLY A 310 -9.65 -3.28 -6.19
CA GLY A 310 -10.19 -3.18 -4.83
C GLY A 310 -10.44 -1.75 -4.39
N ASN A 311 -9.56 -0.82 -4.77
CA ASN A 311 -9.73 0.63 -4.50
C ASN A 311 -10.74 1.31 -5.43
N LEU A 312 -11.16 0.69 -6.53
CA LEU A 312 -12.30 1.15 -7.33
C LEU A 312 -13.65 0.61 -6.82
N ALA A 313 -13.63 -0.41 -5.94
CA ALA A 313 -14.82 -1.03 -5.34
C ALA A 313 -15.41 -0.14 -4.21
N MET A 314 -15.69 1.13 -4.53
CA MET A 314 -15.98 2.21 -3.57
C MET A 314 -17.47 2.38 -3.22
N SER A 315 -18.37 1.64 -3.88
CA SER A 315 -19.81 1.71 -3.61
C SER A 315 -20.49 0.38 -3.85
N ASP A 316 -21.65 0.19 -3.22
CA ASP A 316 -22.44 -1.02 -3.39
C ASP A 316 -22.76 -1.30 -4.86
N GLN A 317 -23.14 -0.27 -5.62
CA GLN A 317 -23.47 -0.44 -7.04
C GLN A 317 -22.26 -0.89 -7.86
N VAL A 318 -21.08 -0.32 -7.63
CA VAL A 318 -19.86 -0.73 -8.35
C VAL A 318 -19.49 -2.17 -8.00
N CYS A 319 -19.51 -2.54 -6.73
CA CYS A 319 -19.27 -3.91 -6.29
C CYS A 319 -20.29 -4.90 -6.87
N ILE A 320 -21.57 -4.49 -6.98
CA ILE A 320 -22.62 -5.30 -7.60
C ILE A 320 -22.36 -5.49 -9.10
N ASP A 321 -21.99 -4.43 -9.83
CA ASP A 321 -21.64 -4.50 -11.25
C ASP A 321 -20.41 -5.40 -11.47
N MET A 322 -19.39 -5.27 -10.62
CA MET A 322 -18.18 -6.12 -10.66
C MET A 322 -18.51 -7.62 -10.51
N VAL A 323 -19.49 -7.96 -9.68
CA VAL A 323 -19.90 -9.36 -9.46
C VAL A 323 -20.85 -9.84 -10.55
N LYS A 324 -21.92 -9.09 -10.85
CA LYS A 324 -23.04 -9.55 -11.70
C LYS A 324 -22.82 -9.32 -13.19
N ILE A 325 -22.07 -8.29 -13.57
CA ILE A 325 -21.83 -7.93 -14.97
C ILE A 325 -20.43 -8.36 -15.39
N MET A 326 -19.43 -8.08 -14.57
CA MET A 326 -18.03 -8.33 -14.91
C MET A 326 -17.52 -9.68 -14.43
N GLU A 327 -18.28 -10.38 -13.58
CA GLU A 327 -17.95 -11.70 -13.01
C GLU A 327 -16.57 -11.79 -12.34
N ILE A 328 -16.05 -10.66 -11.80
CA ILE A 328 -14.69 -10.57 -11.24
C ILE A 328 -14.48 -11.52 -10.05
N HIS A 329 -15.55 -11.89 -9.36
CA HIS A 329 -15.49 -12.87 -8.28
C HIS A 329 -14.99 -14.25 -8.72
N LEU A 330 -15.17 -14.64 -9.99
CA LEU A 330 -14.71 -15.94 -10.51
C LEU A 330 -13.18 -16.05 -10.60
N PRO A 331 -12.45 -15.14 -11.28
CA PRO A 331 -10.98 -15.19 -11.30
C PRO A 331 -10.38 -14.98 -9.89
N LEU A 332 -10.98 -14.14 -9.05
CA LEU A 332 -10.52 -14.00 -7.66
C LEU A 332 -10.69 -15.29 -6.85
N ALA A 333 -11.84 -15.96 -6.97
CA ALA A 333 -12.05 -17.25 -6.31
C ALA A 333 -11.04 -18.30 -6.80
N HIS A 334 -10.70 -18.30 -8.09
CA HIS A 334 -9.64 -19.14 -8.64
C HIS A 334 -8.29 -18.86 -7.96
N ILE A 335 -7.83 -17.60 -7.95
CA ILE A 335 -6.56 -17.18 -7.30
C ILE A 335 -6.53 -17.63 -5.83
N LEU A 336 -7.60 -17.37 -5.08
CA LEU A 336 -7.71 -17.71 -3.66
C LEU A 336 -7.68 -19.23 -3.40
N SER A 337 -8.08 -20.03 -4.38
CA SER A 337 -8.12 -21.49 -4.27
C SER A 337 -6.85 -22.20 -4.75
N SER A 338 -6.07 -21.58 -5.63
CA SER A 338 -4.93 -22.20 -6.31
C SER A 338 -3.56 -21.66 -5.87
N SER A 339 -3.49 -20.45 -5.32
CA SER A 339 -2.23 -19.83 -4.90
C SER A 339 -1.84 -20.23 -3.47
N ASN A 340 -0.54 -20.23 -3.20
CA ASN A 340 0.06 -20.34 -1.87
C ASN A 340 0.91 -19.11 -1.50
N LYS A 341 0.86 -18.04 -2.31
CA LYS A 341 1.67 -16.83 -2.13
C LYS A 341 0.96 -15.85 -1.19
N PRO A 342 1.48 -15.57 0.03
CA PRO A 342 0.76 -14.77 1.02
C PRO A 342 0.38 -13.37 0.52
N ALA A 343 1.30 -12.67 -0.17
CA ALA A 343 1.04 -11.34 -0.70
C ALA A 343 -0.16 -11.31 -1.69
N LEU A 344 -0.20 -12.28 -2.62
CA LEU A 344 -1.27 -12.39 -3.59
C LEU A 344 -2.59 -12.82 -2.94
N LEU A 345 -2.55 -13.79 -2.04
CA LEU A 345 -3.75 -14.23 -1.31
C LEU A 345 -4.34 -13.10 -0.48
N TYR A 346 -3.51 -12.31 0.19
CA TYR A 346 -3.96 -11.16 0.98
C TYR A 346 -4.62 -10.10 0.09
N ALA A 347 -3.96 -9.70 -1.00
CA ALA A 347 -4.51 -8.69 -1.92
C ALA A 347 -5.84 -9.15 -2.56
N ALA A 348 -5.89 -10.40 -3.05
CA ALA A 348 -7.09 -10.97 -3.64
C ALA A 348 -8.23 -11.13 -2.62
N ALA A 349 -7.92 -11.51 -1.37
CA ALA A 349 -8.91 -11.64 -0.31
C ALA A 349 -9.44 -10.27 0.13
N GLY A 350 -8.56 -9.26 0.24
CA GLY A 350 -8.96 -7.88 0.52
C GLY A 350 -9.91 -7.33 -0.54
N PHE A 351 -9.63 -7.58 -1.82
CA PHE A 351 -10.54 -7.20 -2.91
C PHE A 351 -11.86 -7.98 -2.82
N MET A 352 -11.82 -9.30 -2.65
CA MET A 352 -13.03 -10.12 -2.49
C MET A 352 -13.88 -9.68 -1.28
N ARG A 353 -13.26 -9.19 -0.21
CA ARG A 353 -13.96 -8.61 0.95
C ARG A 353 -14.75 -7.36 0.59
N HIS A 354 -14.23 -6.50 -0.30
CA HIS A 354 -15.00 -5.34 -0.78
C HIS A 354 -16.25 -5.79 -1.54
N LEU A 355 -16.13 -6.86 -2.35
CA LEU A 355 -17.26 -7.43 -3.09
C LEU A 355 -18.33 -8.07 -2.19
N SER A 356 -17.99 -8.46 -0.95
CA SER A 356 -18.94 -9.07 0.00
C SER A 356 -19.69 -8.06 0.88
N PHE A 357 -19.33 -6.77 0.83
CA PHE A 357 -20.06 -5.72 1.55
C PHE A 357 -21.52 -5.55 1.10
N PRO A 358 -21.84 -5.43 -0.20
CA PRO A 358 -23.20 -5.20 -0.65
C PRO A 358 -24.07 -6.43 -0.42
N GLU A 359 -25.27 -6.24 0.13
CA GLU A 359 -26.16 -7.37 0.43
C GLU A 359 -26.51 -8.16 -0.84
N GLY A 360 -26.70 -7.45 -1.95
CA GLY A 360 -27.06 -8.02 -3.25
C GLY A 360 -26.02 -8.94 -3.89
N ASN A 361 -24.81 -9.05 -3.31
CA ASN A 361 -23.75 -9.96 -3.75
C ASN A 361 -23.61 -11.21 -2.88
N ARG A 362 -24.05 -11.17 -1.61
CA ARG A 362 -23.66 -12.18 -0.60
C ARG A 362 -24.07 -13.60 -0.99
N GLU A 363 -25.29 -13.79 -1.48
CA GLU A 363 -25.79 -15.11 -1.89
C GLU A 363 -25.02 -15.64 -3.09
N LEU A 364 -24.88 -14.82 -4.13
CA LEU A 364 -24.16 -15.18 -5.35
C LEU A 364 -22.70 -15.56 -5.05
N LEU A 365 -22.02 -14.81 -4.19
CA LEU A 365 -20.64 -15.12 -3.79
C LEU A 365 -20.57 -16.45 -3.02
N ALA A 366 -21.52 -16.74 -2.13
CA ALA A 366 -21.56 -18.02 -1.43
C ALA A 366 -21.90 -19.18 -2.37
N ASP A 367 -22.81 -19.00 -3.31
CA ASP A 367 -23.16 -19.96 -4.37
C ASP A 367 -21.99 -20.25 -5.29
N ALA A 368 -21.14 -19.26 -5.57
CA ALA A 368 -19.87 -19.43 -6.27
C ALA A 368 -18.80 -20.18 -5.46
N GLY A 369 -19.12 -20.63 -4.24
CA GLY A 369 -18.24 -21.44 -3.40
C GLY A 369 -17.29 -20.64 -2.52
N LEU A 370 -17.48 -19.32 -2.37
CA LEU A 370 -16.56 -18.46 -1.61
C LEU A 370 -16.41 -18.89 -0.14
N LEU A 371 -17.48 -19.38 0.51
CA LEU A 371 -17.39 -19.89 1.88
C LEU A 371 -16.39 -21.04 2.02
N ASN A 372 -16.41 -21.99 1.08
CA ASN A 372 -15.47 -23.12 1.02
C ASN A 372 -14.04 -22.67 0.68
N THR A 373 -13.91 -21.61 -0.13
CA THR A 373 -12.59 -21.00 -0.38
C THR A 373 -12.05 -20.34 0.89
N CYS A 374 -12.87 -19.60 1.64
CA CYS A 374 -12.47 -18.99 2.89
C CYS A 374 -12.05 -20.03 3.94
N THR A 375 -12.74 -21.16 4.07
CA THR A 375 -12.32 -22.22 5.00
C THR A 375 -10.95 -22.82 4.64
N LYS A 376 -10.60 -22.90 3.36
CA LYS A 376 -9.23 -23.26 2.94
C LYS A 376 -8.21 -22.18 3.31
N LEU A 377 -8.56 -20.90 3.15
CA LEU A 377 -7.68 -19.78 3.52
C LEU A 377 -7.43 -19.69 5.02
N LEU A 378 -8.39 -20.09 5.86
CA LEU A 378 -8.21 -20.16 7.31
C LEU A 378 -7.10 -21.15 7.75
N LYS A 379 -6.72 -22.08 6.86
CA LYS A 379 -5.64 -23.07 7.07
C LYS A 379 -4.26 -22.57 6.63
N GLN A 380 -4.17 -21.37 6.05
CA GLN A 380 -2.88 -20.76 5.69
C GLN A 380 -2.08 -20.41 6.95
N THR A 381 -0.76 -20.30 6.83
CA THR A 381 0.11 -19.94 7.96
C THR A 381 0.11 -18.45 8.25
N ASP A 382 -0.06 -17.61 7.22
CA ASP A 382 -0.07 -16.16 7.34
C ASP A 382 -1.33 -15.66 8.05
N ALA A 383 -1.14 -14.93 9.15
CA ALA A 383 -2.24 -14.45 9.98
C ALA A 383 -3.09 -13.38 9.28
N ALA A 384 -2.51 -12.57 8.38
CA ALA A 384 -3.22 -11.54 7.65
C ALA A 384 -4.19 -12.16 6.64
N VAL A 385 -3.76 -13.19 5.90
CA VAL A 385 -4.61 -13.96 4.98
C VAL A 385 -5.77 -14.63 5.72
N ARG A 386 -5.50 -15.27 6.87
CA ARG A 386 -6.54 -15.86 7.72
C ARG A 386 -7.54 -14.78 8.19
N GLY A 387 -7.03 -13.60 8.55
CA GLY A 387 -7.81 -12.46 8.97
C GLY A 387 -8.80 -11.98 7.91
N GLU A 388 -8.34 -11.81 6.67
CA GLU A 388 -9.21 -11.45 5.55
C GLU A 388 -10.27 -12.52 5.28
N ALA A 389 -9.91 -13.80 5.30
CA ALA A 389 -10.86 -14.90 5.14
C ALA A 389 -11.95 -14.89 6.23
N ALA A 390 -11.58 -14.69 7.49
CA ALA A 390 -12.51 -14.56 8.60
C ALA A 390 -13.47 -13.38 8.42
N SER A 391 -12.95 -12.23 7.97
CA SER A 391 -13.75 -11.04 7.75
C SER A 391 -14.73 -11.22 6.57
N ILE A 392 -14.32 -11.89 5.49
CA ILE A 392 -15.21 -12.24 4.38
C ILE A 392 -16.37 -13.11 4.87
N ILE A 393 -16.09 -14.17 5.65
CA ILE A 393 -17.14 -15.04 6.23
C ILE A 393 -18.14 -14.21 7.03
N GLY A 394 -17.65 -13.33 7.92
CA GLY A 394 -18.50 -12.46 8.74
C GLY A 394 -19.40 -11.56 7.90
N LYS A 395 -18.91 -11.04 6.77
CA LYS A 395 -19.72 -10.24 5.84
C LYS A 395 -20.74 -11.07 5.08
N LEU A 396 -20.39 -12.27 4.63
CA LEU A 396 -21.31 -13.15 3.91
C LEU A 396 -22.51 -13.57 4.76
N VAL A 397 -22.33 -13.81 6.07
CA VAL A 397 -23.44 -14.21 6.96
C VAL A 397 -24.25 -13.04 7.52
N THR A 398 -23.75 -11.81 7.40
CA THR A 398 -24.44 -10.63 7.95
C THR A 398 -25.78 -10.45 7.25
N GLY A 399 -26.88 -10.55 8.00
CA GLY A 399 -28.23 -10.27 7.48
C GLY A 399 -28.70 -11.21 6.37
N ASN A 400 -28.07 -12.38 6.18
CA ASN A 400 -28.36 -13.25 5.04
C ASN A 400 -28.64 -14.68 5.49
N LEU A 401 -29.93 -15.08 5.50
CA LEU A 401 -30.35 -16.41 5.95
C LEU A 401 -29.81 -17.53 5.07
N HIS A 402 -29.80 -17.33 3.74
CA HIS A 402 -29.29 -18.30 2.77
C HIS A 402 -27.86 -18.74 3.14
N ASN A 403 -26.96 -17.78 3.35
CA ASN A 403 -25.58 -18.04 3.73
C ASN A 403 -25.44 -18.60 5.15
N ILE A 404 -26.34 -18.23 6.08
CA ILE A 404 -26.37 -18.82 7.41
C ILE A 404 -26.71 -20.32 7.33
N ILE A 405 -27.69 -20.70 6.52
CA ILE A 405 -28.05 -22.11 6.28
C ILE A 405 -26.84 -22.86 5.71
N LYS A 406 -26.13 -22.28 4.74
CA LYS A 406 -24.90 -22.88 4.22
C LYS A 406 -23.84 -23.11 5.29
N VAL A 407 -23.64 -22.12 6.16
CA VAL A 407 -22.63 -22.21 7.21
C VAL A 407 -22.99 -23.26 8.26
N VAL A 408 -24.25 -23.29 8.70
CA VAL A 408 -24.71 -24.11 9.82
C VAL A 408 -25.05 -25.54 9.37
N CYS A 409 -25.71 -25.69 8.22
CA CYS A 409 -26.39 -26.93 7.83
C CYS A 409 -25.65 -27.71 6.73
N GLU A 410 -24.99 -27.04 5.77
CA GLU A 410 -24.32 -27.74 4.66
C GLU A 410 -23.02 -28.43 5.13
N LYS A 411 -22.84 -29.68 4.71
CA LYS A 411 -21.64 -30.45 5.00
C LYS A 411 -20.51 -30.11 4.05
N THR A 412 -19.28 -30.12 4.56
CA THR A 412 -18.09 -29.83 3.76
C THR A 412 -17.89 -30.93 2.71
N GLY A 413 -17.98 -30.58 1.43
CA GLY A 413 -17.80 -31.50 0.30
C GLY A 413 -19.07 -31.83 -0.48
N GLU A 414 -20.26 -31.45 0.01
CA GLU A 414 -21.50 -31.49 -0.74
C GLU A 414 -21.57 -30.28 -1.68
N THR A 415 -20.98 -30.41 -2.87
CA THR A 415 -21.27 -29.46 -3.96
C THR A 415 -22.53 -29.92 -4.67
N VAL A 416 -23.67 -29.28 -4.38
CA VAL A 416 -24.87 -29.44 -5.21
C VAL A 416 -24.59 -28.74 -6.56
N ARG A 417 -24.13 -29.51 -7.55
CA ARG A 417 -24.22 -29.09 -8.95
C ARG A 417 -25.68 -29.23 -9.39
N PRO A 418 -26.29 -28.23 -10.05
CA PRO A 418 -27.69 -28.32 -10.48
C PRO A 418 -27.97 -29.46 -11.48
N ASP A 419 -26.97 -29.97 -12.22
CA ASP A 419 -27.21 -30.81 -13.42
C ASP A 419 -26.36 -32.09 -13.56
N ALA A 420 -25.73 -32.61 -12.50
CA ALA A 420 -24.91 -33.83 -12.63
C ALA A 420 -25.59 -35.06 -12.02
N HIS A 421 -25.96 -36.01 -12.88
CA HIS A 421 -26.38 -37.36 -12.48
C HIS A 421 -25.41 -37.97 -11.45
N THR A 422 -25.99 -38.53 -10.38
CA THR A 422 -25.31 -39.23 -9.30
C THR A 422 -24.37 -40.31 -9.83
N VAL A 423 -23.07 -40.02 -9.88
CA VAL A 423 -22.03 -41.05 -9.94
C VAL A 423 -21.67 -41.40 -8.51
N SER A 424 -22.23 -42.51 -8.04
CA SER A 424 -21.92 -43.11 -6.75
C SER A 424 -20.48 -43.62 -6.74
N GLY A 425 -19.64 -43.05 -5.88
CA GLY A 425 -18.36 -43.64 -5.50
C GLY A 425 -17.20 -42.65 -5.47
N VAL A 426 -17.08 -41.87 -4.38
CA VAL A 426 -15.80 -41.34 -3.89
C VAL A 426 -15.87 -41.25 -2.35
N GLU A 427 -14.80 -41.70 -1.73
CA GLU A 427 -14.60 -41.98 -0.31
C GLU A 427 -14.70 -40.74 0.61
N GLY A 428 -15.36 -40.92 1.77
CA GLY A 428 -15.14 -40.13 3.00
C GLY A 428 -15.62 -38.68 3.00
N SER A 429 -16.93 -38.43 2.85
CA SER A 429 -17.53 -37.13 3.20
C SER A 429 -17.19 -36.80 4.67
N SER A 430 -16.49 -35.70 4.91
CA SER A 430 -16.36 -35.17 6.27
C SER A 430 -17.76 -34.80 6.77
N GLU A 431 -18.17 -35.31 7.93
CA GLU A 431 -19.47 -34.96 8.55
C GLU A 431 -19.53 -33.50 9.03
N LEU A 432 -18.43 -32.74 8.90
CA LEU A 432 -18.28 -31.40 9.46
C LEU A 432 -18.91 -30.34 8.56
N THR A 433 -19.70 -29.45 9.16
CA THR A 433 -20.23 -28.25 8.50
C THR A 433 -19.19 -27.12 8.48
N ILE A 434 -19.45 -26.06 7.72
CA ILE A 434 -18.56 -24.89 7.68
C ILE A 434 -18.45 -24.24 9.07
N LEU A 435 -19.54 -24.24 9.86
CA LEU A 435 -19.53 -23.76 11.23
C LEU A 435 -18.54 -24.52 12.13
N HIS A 436 -18.38 -25.84 11.95
CA HIS A 436 -17.37 -26.60 12.69
C HIS A 436 -15.95 -26.06 12.42
N GLN A 437 -15.64 -25.75 11.16
CA GLN A 437 -14.35 -25.17 10.78
C GLN A 437 -14.19 -23.75 11.32
N ILE A 438 -15.26 -22.94 11.34
CA ILE A 438 -15.25 -21.60 11.95
C ILE A 438 -14.92 -21.70 13.45
N VAL A 439 -15.56 -22.60 14.18
CA VAL A 439 -15.30 -22.80 15.63
C VAL A 439 -13.87 -23.27 15.86
N GLU A 440 -13.41 -24.28 15.10
CA GLU A 440 -12.03 -24.78 15.18
C GLU A 440 -11.00 -23.65 14.97
N HIS A 441 -11.16 -22.86 13.90
CA HIS A 441 -10.24 -21.78 13.58
C HIS A 441 -10.37 -20.53 14.47
N ALA A 442 -11.53 -20.30 15.08
CA ALA A 442 -11.70 -19.26 16.11
C ALA A 442 -10.94 -19.63 17.39
N LEU A 443 -10.79 -20.93 17.65
CA LEU A 443 -10.05 -21.44 18.81
C LEU A 443 -8.56 -21.66 18.55
N ALA A 444 -8.15 -21.76 17.29
CA ALA A 444 -6.76 -21.91 16.90
C ALA A 444 -5.91 -20.67 17.25
N PRO A 445 -4.63 -20.84 17.64
CA PRO A 445 -3.71 -19.71 17.82
C PRO A 445 -3.61 -18.84 16.57
N ALA A 446 -3.52 -17.53 16.78
CA ALA A 446 -3.19 -16.55 15.75
C ALA A 446 -1.79 -15.99 16.02
N ALA A 447 -0.95 -15.96 15.00
CA ALA A 447 0.32 -15.25 15.05
C ALA A 447 0.07 -13.74 15.20
N PRO A 448 1.02 -12.97 15.78
CA PRO A 448 0.87 -11.52 15.91
C PRO A 448 0.70 -10.86 14.53
N LEU A 449 -0.19 -9.87 14.46
CA LEU A 449 -0.40 -9.06 13.28
C LEU A 449 0.51 -7.81 13.32
N PRO A 450 1.02 -7.34 12.18
CA PRO A 450 1.83 -6.12 12.11
C PRO A 450 1.14 -4.84 12.58
N SER A 451 -0.20 -4.79 12.52
CA SER A 451 -1.00 -3.62 12.91
C SER A 451 -2.32 -4.05 13.55
N THR A 452 -2.77 -3.28 14.54
CA THR A 452 -4.08 -3.46 15.19
C THR A 452 -5.27 -3.10 14.28
N ALA A 453 -5.02 -2.42 13.15
CA ALA A 453 -6.02 -2.17 12.12
C ALA A 453 -6.37 -3.44 11.32
N MET A 454 -5.47 -4.43 11.30
CA MET A 454 -5.65 -5.69 10.58
C MET A 454 -6.64 -6.61 11.27
N LYS A 455 -7.23 -7.51 10.49
CA LYS A 455 -8.29 -8.41 10.96
C LYS A 455 -7.70 -9.58 11.73
N ASN A 456 -7.95 -9.65 13.03
CA ASN A 456 -7.58 -10.82 13.82
C ASN A 456 -8.55 -11.98 13.51
N PRO A 457 -8.07 -13.12 13.00
CA PRO A 457 -8.95 -14.21 12.58
C PRO A 457 -9.79 -14.78 13.72
N THR A 458 -9.24 -14.89 14.95
CA THR A 458 -10.00 -15.46 16.07
C THR A 458 -11.13 -14.53 16.49
N ILE A 459 -10.85 -13.22 16.57
CA ILE A 459 -11.87 -12.21 16.89
C ILE A 459 -12.96 -12.20 15.81
N GLU A 460 -12.59 -12.10 14.53
CA GLU A 460 -13.57 -11.97 13.45
C GLU A 460 -14.44 -13.24 13.27
N LEU A 461 -13.88 -14.44 13.46
CA LEU A 461 -14.66 -15.68 13.43
C LEU A 461 -15.61 -15.78 14.62
N SER A 462 -15.16 -15.43 15.84
CA SER A 462 -16.05 -15.39 17.01
C SER A 462 -17.21 -14.40 16.81
N ARG A 463 -16.93 -13.20 16.26
CA ARG A 463 -17.96 -12.20 15.94
C ARG A 463 -18.91 -12.66 14.83
N SER A 464 -18.44 -13.52 13.92
CA SER A 464 -19.28 -14.15 12.90
C SER A 464 -20.31 -15.09 13.54
N ILE A 465 -19.93 -15.88 14.55
CA ILE A 465 -20.86 -16.72 15.32
C ILE A 465 -21.91 -15.86 16.02
N VAL A 466 -21.50 -14.77 16.68
CA VAL A 466 -22.42 -13.80 17.31
C VAL A 466 -23.38 -13.20 16.28
N THR A 467 -22.89 -12.92 15.07
CA THR A 467 -23.71 -12.37 13.99
C THR A 467 -24.77 -13.35 13.51
N ILE A 468 -24.45 -14.63 13.40
CA ILE A 468 -25.41 -15.69 13.08
C ILE A 468 -26.46 -15.80 14.20
N LEU A 469 -26.03 -15.90 15.46
CA LEU A 469 -26.92 -15.97 16.62
C LEU A 469 -27.86 -14.77 16.71
N ARG A 470 -27.36 -13.57 16.40
CA ARG A 470 -28.15 -12.33 16.39
C ARG A 470 -29.19 -12.31 15.27
N PHE A 471 -28.91 -12.94 14.13
CA PHE A 471 -29.90 -13.08 13.07
C PHE A 471 -31.01 -14.05 13.49
N LEU A 472 -30.61 -15.24 13.97
CA LEU A 472 -31.54 -16.26 14.46
C LEU A 472 -32.32 -15.79 15.71
N GLY A 473 -31.74 -14.85 16.48
CA GLY A 473 -32.31 -14.11 17.61
C GLY A 473 -33.55 -13.28 17.33
N ARG A 474 -33.82 -12.96 16.06
CA ARG A 474 -34.90 -12.05 15.69
C ARG A 474 -36.24 -12.79 15.76
N ALA A 475 -37.26 -12.11 16.28
CA ALA A 475 -38.64 -12.57 16.16
C ALA A 475 -39.03 -12.56 14.66
N SER A 476 -38.98 -13.72 14.02
CA SER A 476 -39.35 -13.93 12.62
C SER A 476 -40.45 -14.99 12.56
N ALA A 477 -41.29 -14.91 11.53
CA ALA A 477 -42.37 -15.86 11.27
C ALA A 477 -41.92 -17.08 10.44
N GLU A 478 -40.62 -17.27 10.26
CA GLU A 478 -40.05 -18.39 9.50
C GLU A 478 -39.83 -19.60 10.41
N ASP A 479 -40.54 -20.69 10.12
CA ASP A 479 -40.59 -21.91 10.96
C ASP A 479 -39.23 -22.64 11.09
N ASP A 480 -38.25 -22.38 10.21
CA ASP A 480 -36.97 -23.09 10.17
C ASP A 480 -35.87 -22.48 11.06
N ILE A 481 -36.03 -21.26 11.56
CA ILE A 481 -34.97 -20.54 12.31
C ILE A 481 -34.56 -21.24 13.60
N ASP A 482 -35.54 -21.78 14.34
CA ASP A 482 -35.25 -22.50 15.59
C ASP A 482 -34.53 -23.83 15.33
N THR A 483 -34.85 -24.50 14.23
CA THR A 483 -34.13 -25.72 13.80
C THR A 483 -32.68 -25.40 13.44
N ILE A 484 -32.43 -24.31 12.72
CA ILE A 484 -31.08 -23.87 12.36
C ILE A 484 -30.31 -23.47 13.63
N ARG A 485 -30.94 -22.73 14.56
CA ARG A 485 -30.33 -22.40 15.85
C ARG A 485 -29.93 -23.65 16.60
N GLU A 486 -30.81 -24.64 16.69
CA GLU A 486 -30.51 -25.90 17.38
C GLU A 486 -29.32 -26.63 16.73
N GLN A 487 -29.25 -26.67 15.40
CA GLN A 487 -28.09 -27.23 14.70
C GLN A 487 -26.78 -26.48 15.00
N LEU A 488 -26.83 -25.14 15.09
CA LEU A 488 -25.68 -24.33 15.49
C LEU A 488 -25.21 -24.68 16.92
N LEU A 489 -26.15 -24.82 17.86
CA LEU A 489 -25.85 -25.14 19.26
C LEU A 489 -25.27 -26.55 19.43
N ASN A 490 -25.62 -27.47 18.53
CA ASN A 490 -25.06 -28.83 18.51
C ASN A 490 -23.60 -28.90 18.04
N VAL A 491 -23.02 -27.80 17.53
CA VAL A 491 -21.59 -27.77 17.17
C VAL A 491 -20.73 -27.76 18.44
N PRO A 492 -19.79 -28.72 18.61
CA PRO A 492 -18.95 -28.78 19.79
C PRO A 492 -18.17 -27.49 20.03
N LEU A 493 -18.10 -27.05 21.29
CA LEU A 493 -17.37 -25.86 21.74
C LEU A 493 -17.84 -24.54 21.11
N VAL A 494 -19.02 -24.46 20.49
CA VAL A 494 -19.51 -23.23 19.82
C VAL A 494 -19.59 -22.01 20.74
N VAL A 495 -19.71 -22.21 22.05
CA VAL A 495 -19.74 -21.14 23.07
C VAL A 495 -18.36 -20.55 23.37
N ARG A 496 -17.31 -21.38 23.35
CA ARG A 496 -15.94 -20.99 23.75
C ARG A 496 -15.35 -19.82 22.95
N PRO A 497 -15.56 -19.71 21.62
CA PRO A 497 -15.17 -18.51 20.86
C PRO A 497 -15.77 -17.21 21.42
N MET A 498 -17.01 -17.23 21.90
CA MET A 498 -17.69 -16.07 22.48
C MET A 498 -17.18 -15.75 23.89
N ALA A 499 -16.91 -16.78 24.71
CA ALA A 499 -16.24 -16.59 26.01
C ALA A 499 -14.87 -15.91 25.85
N ARG A 500 -14.06 -16.32 24.87
CA ARG A 500 -12.77 -15.66 24.54
C ARG A 500 -12.91 -14.21 24.09
N LEU A 501 -14.04 -13.82 23.50
CA LEU A 501 -14.31 -12.42 23.20
C LEU A 501 -14.51 -11.61 24.48
N VAL A 502 -15.18 -12.16 25.49
CA VAL A 502 -15.40 -11.46 26.77
C VAL A 502 -14.07 -11.09 27.43
N HIS A 503 -13.04 -11.93 27.30
CA HIS A 503 -11.70 -11.65 27.84
C HIS A 503 -10.92 -10.54 27.11
N GLN A 504 -11.44 -9.98 26.01
CA GLN A 504 -10.74 -8.94 25.26
C GLN A 504 -10.69 -7.61 26.03
N ARG A 505 -9.50 -7.23 26.48
CA ARG A 505 -9.25 -5.96 27.19
C ARG A 505 -9.08 -4.76 26.26
N PHE A 506 -8.42 -4.96 25.12
CA PHE A 506 -8.09 -3.89 24.17
C PHE A 506 -9.15 -3.67 23.09
N TYR A 507 -10.07 -4.64 22.91
CA TYR A 507 -11.12 -4.60 21.91
C TYR A 507 -12.50 -4.57 22.57
N ALA A 508 -12.86 -3.40 23.12
CA ALA A 508 -14.11 -3.24 23.87
C ALA A 508 -15.34 -3.67 23.06
N GLU A 509 -15.42 -3.33 21.77
CA GLU A 509 -16.55 -3.75 20.93
C GLU A 509 -16.64 -5.27 20.77
N ALA A 510 -15.49 -5.93 20.58
CA ALA A 510 -15.43 -7.39 20.45
C ALA A 510 -15.91 -8.07 21.74
N ARG A 511 -15.50 -7.52 22.89
CA ARG A 511 -15.99 -7.95 24.21
C ARG A 511 -17.50 -7.77 24.37
N THR A 512 -18.02 -6.58 24.05
CA THR A 512 -19.46 -6.30 24.10
C THR A 512 -20.25 -7.29 23.24
N GLU A 513 -19.73 -7.65 22.07
CA GLU A 513 -20.32 -8.66 21.19
C GLU A 513 -20.23 -10.07 21.76
N GLY A 514 -19.14 -10.42 22.45
CA GLY A 514 -19.01 -11.68 23.18
C GLY A 514 -20.11 -11.85 24.24
N LEU A 515 -20.32 -10.81 25.07
CA LEU A 515 -21.39 -10.78 26.08
C LEU A 515 -22.78 -10.95 25.44
N LEU A 516 -23.03 -10.25 24.33
CA LEU A 516 -24.28 -10.40 23.57
C LEU A 516 -24.44 -11.82 23.05
N GLY A 517 -23.39 -12.43 22.49
CA GLY A 517 -23.42 -13.79 21.96
C GLY A 517 -23.75 -14.84 23.02
N LEU A 518 -23.12 -14.75 24.19
CA LEU A 518 -23.46 -15.60 25.34
C LEU A 518 -24.93 -15.41 25.75
N GLY A 519 -25.38 -14.15 25.83
CA GLY A 519 -26.76 -13.85 26.20
C GLY A 519 -27.79 -14.37 25.20
N LEU A 520 -27.53 -14.25 23.89
CA LEU A 520 -28.36 -14.81 22.82
C LEU A 520 -28.40 -16.34 22.87
N THR A 521 -27.27 -16.97 23.18
CA THR A 521 -27.17 -18.43 23.33
C THR A 521 -28.02 -18.92 24.51
N ALA A 522 -27.95 -18.23 25.64
CA ALA A 522 -28.69 -18.57 26.87
C ALA A 522 -30.21 -18.34 26.79
N GLN A 523 -30.75 -17.87 25.67
CA GLN A 523 -32.21 -17.67 25.50
C GLN A 523 -32.99 -18.99 25.40
N THR A 524 -32.31 -20.12 25.19
CA THR A 524 -32.91 -21.47 25.16
C THR A 524 -32.36 -22.32 26.30
N ALA A 525 -33.08 -23.37 26.72
CA ALA A 525 -32.60 -24.30 27.73
C ALA A 525 -31.31 -25.04 27.31
N HIS A 526 -31.23 -25.47 26.04
CA HIS A 526 -30.04 -26.13 25.52
C HIS A 526 -28.83 -25.18 25.49
N GLY A 527 -29.00 -23.97 24.96
CA GLY A 527 -27.93 -22.99 24.93
C GLY A 527 -27.51 -22.48 26.32
N ALA A 528 -28.45 -22.33 27.26
CA ALA A 528 -28.13 -21.97 28.65
C ALA A 528 -27.27 -23.06 29.32
N LYS A 529 -27.56 -24.33 29.08
CA LYS A 529 -26.71 -25.44 29.53
C LYS A 529 -25.28 -25.31 29.01
N LEU A 530 -25.09 -25.05 27.72
CA LEU A 530 -23.76 -24.90 27.11
C LEU A 530 -23.00 -23.68 27.67
N VAL A 531 -23.69 -22.58 27.97
CA VAL A 531 -23.07 -21.40 28.59
C VAL A 531 -22.64 -21.70 30.03
N ILE A 532 -23.44 -22.45 30.78
CA ILE A 532 -23.09 -22.86 32.14
C ILE A 532 -21.87 -23.79 32.13
N GLU A 533 -21.83 -24.77 31.22
CA GLU A 533 -20.66 -25.65 31.04
C GLU A 533 -19.37 -24.84 30.73
N GLU A 534 -19.46 -23.78 29.92
CA GLU A 534 -18.29 -22.94 29.65
C GLU A 534 -17.92 -22.04 30.86
N LEU A 535 -18.88 -21.61 31.68
CA LEU A 535 -18.58 -20.91 32.95
C LEU A 535 -17.91 -21.85 33.97
N GLU A 536 -18.20 -23.15 33.93
CA GLU A 536 -17.54 -24.20 34.72
C GLU A 536 -16.10 -24.45 34.27
N GLU A 537 -15.85 -24.37 32.96
CA GLU A 537 -14.54 -24.63 32.36
C GLU A 537 -13.61 -23.41 32.38
N ASP A 538 -14.14 -22.19 32.34
CA ASP A 538 -13.39 -20.92 32.37
C ASP A 538 -13.62 -20.18 33.70
N ASP A 539 -12.81 -20.53 34.70
CA ASP A 539 -12.79 -19.90 36.05
C ASP A 539 -12.69 -18.36 36.02
N GLY A 540 -12.17 -17.79 34.94
CA GLY A 540 -11.99 -16.36 34.77
C GLY A 540 -13.21 -15.64 34.18
N LEU A 541 -14.15 -16.35 33.58
CA LEU A 541 -15.22 -15.76 32.76
C LEU A 541 -16.22 -14.95 33.59
N LEU A 542 -16.74 -15.51 34.69
CA LEU A 542 -17.66 -14.78 35.58
C LEU A 542 -17.02 -13.51 36.16
N LYS A 543 -15.75 -13.61 36.54
CA LYS A 543 -14.99 -12.47 37.03
C LYS A 543 -14.81 -11.41 35.94
N ALA A 544 -14.47 -11.82 34.72
CA ALA A 544 -14.36 -10.91 33.59
C ALA A 544 -15.69 -10.17 33.35
N ILE A 545 -16.81 -10.89 33.27
CA ILE A 545 -18.15 -10.31 33.10
C ILE A 545 -18.42 -9.26 34.18
N LYS A 546 -18.11 -9.57 35.44
CA LYS A 546 -18.26 -8.64 36.56
C LYS A 546 -17.38 -7.39 36.40
N ASP A 547 -16.09 -7.57 36.19
CA ASP A 547 -15.12 -6.46 36.11
C ASP A 547 -15.52 -5.47 34.99
N PHE A 548 -16.01 -5.96 33.85
CA PHE A 548 -16.45 -5.12 32.74
C PHE A 548 -17.81 -4.45 32.99
N ALA A 549 -18.77 -5.16 33.59
CA ALA A 549 -20.08 -4.60 33.91
C ALA A 549 -20.00 -3.53 35.00
N GLU A 550 -19.02 -3.60 35.90
CA GLU A 550 -18.76 -2.59 36.94
C GLU A 550 -17.86 -1.43 36.45
N GLY A 551 -17.27 -1.53 35.25
CA GLY A 551 -16.34 -0.52 34.72
C GLY A 551 -14.96 -0.53 35.39
N ASN A 552 -14.58 -1.64 36.02
CA ASN A 552 -13.33 -1.82 36.77
C ASN A 552 -12.17 -2.33 35.89
N ASP A 553 -12.27 -2.24 34.56
CA ASP A 553 -11.42 -2.96 33.61
C ASP A 553 -10.03 -2.35 33.35
N GLY A 554 -9.72 -1.19 33.93
CA GLY A 554 -8.39 -0.55 33.84
C GLY A 554 -7.95 -0.21 32.41
N GLY A 555 -8.88 -0.19 31.45
CA GLY A 555 -8.61 0.15 30.05
C GLY A 555 -8.35 1.64 29.87
N ALA A 556 -7.40 1.99 28.99
CA ALA A 556 -6.95 3.36 28.73
C ALA A 556 -8.11 4.37 28.59
N GLU A 557 -8.00 5.49 29.31
CA GLU A 557 -9.02 6.50 29.63
C GLU A 557 -9.69 7.24 28.45
N GLN A 558 -9.51 6.82 27.19
CA GLN A 558 -9.91 7.62 26.02
C GLN A 558 -11.11 7.10 25.21
N GLN A 559 -11.70 5.94 25.52
CA GLN A 559 -12.91 5.44 24.81
C GLN A 559 -14.10 5.05 25.73
N ALA A 560 -13.94 5.07 27.06
CA ALA A 560 -14.77 4.30 27.98
C ALA A 560 -15.87 5.08 28.72
N LYS A 561 -16.83 5.69 28.01
CA LYS A 561 -18.15 6.01 28.61
C LYS A 561 -19.34 5.34 27.91
N SER A 562 -19.27 5.13 26.60
CA SER A 562 -20.36 4.49 25.82
C SER A 562 -20.27 2.97 25.73
N SER A 563 -19.08 2.38 25.93
CA SER A 563 -18.90 0.91 25.91
C SER A 563 -19.28 0.27 27.24
N SER A 564 -18.88 0.86 28.37
CA SER A 564 -19.21 0.36 29.71
C SER A 564 -20.73 0.20 29.93
N GLY A 565 -21.55 1.13 29.43
CA GLY A 565 -23.02 0.99 29.47
C GLY A 565 -23.58 -0.16 28.62
N ARG A 566 -22.93 -0.47 27.48
CA ARG A 566 -23.33 -1.61 26.62
C ARG A 566 -22.89 -2.95 27.20
N ASP A 567 -21.68 -3.02 27.75
CA ASP A 567 -21.17 -4.19 28.46
C ASP A 567 -22.09 -4.55 29.64
N TYR A 568 -22.45 -3.54 30.45
CA TYR A 568 -23.43 -3.70 31.53
C TYR A 568 -24.77 -4.24 31.03
N GLN A 569 -25.36 -3.62 29.99
CA GLN A 569 -26.66 -4.04 29.46
C GLN A 569 -26.64 -5.47 28.93
N ASN A 570 -25.59 -5.86 28.19
CA ASN A 570 -25.46 -7.21 27.67
C ASN A 570 -25.19 -8.23 28.78
N GLY A 571 -24.44 -7.85 29.82
CA GLY A 571 -24.26 -8.65 31.02
C GLY A 571 -25.58 -8.94 31.73
N ILE A 572 -26.43 -7.94 31.92
CA ILE A 572 -27.78 -8.13 32.51
C ILE A 572 -28.63 -9.08 31.66
N VAL A 573 -28.63 -8.90 30.33
CA VAL A 573 -29.39 -9.78 29.42
C VAL A 573 -28.94 -11.22 29.53
N LEU A 574 -27.63 -11.47 29.60
CA LEU A 574 -27.07 -12.81 29.81
C LEU A 574 -27.53 -13.42 31.13
N LEU A 575 -27.38 -12.71 32.24
CA LEU A 575 -27.73 -13.24 33.56
C LEU A 575 -29.23 -13.52 33.68
N GLN A 576 -30.08 -12.66 33.10
CA GLN A 576 -31.52 -12.88 33.05
C GLN A 576 -31.88 -14.10 32.17
N ALA A 577 -31.21 -14.28 31.03
CA ALA A 577 -31.43 -15.43 30.16
C ALA A 577 -31.05 -16.75 30.87
N LEU A 578 -29.90 -16.78 31.56
CA LEU A 578 -29.48 -17.92 32.38
C LEU A 578 -30.47 -18.22 33.51
N GLN A 579 -31.02 -17.19 34.16
CA GLN A 579 -32.01 -17.38 35.22
C GLN A 579 -33.30 -18.03 34.70
N ASN A 580 -33.78 -17.59 33.53
CA ASN A 580 -35.01 -18.08 32.93
C ASN A 580 -34.88 -19.51 32.38
N ASN A 581 -33.68 -19.90 31.97
CA ASN A 581 -33.38 -21.18 31.31
C ASN A 581 -32.42 -22.06 32.13
N TRP A 582 -32.35 -21.86 33.45
CA TRP A 582 -31.39 -22.55 34.30
C TRP A 582 -31.59 -24.07 34.28
N ASN A 583 -30.52 -24.83 34.03
CA ASN A 583 -30.57 -26.29 34.12
C ASN A 583 -30.56 -26.74 35.60
N GLU A 584 -31.57 -27.47 36.06
CA GLU A 584 -31.65 -27.94 37.46
C GLU A 584 -30.51 -28.89 37.84
N GLU A 585 -29.87 -29.54 36.86
CA GLU A 585 -28.72 -30.42 37.06
C GLU A 585 -27.37 -29.69 37.13
N ALA A 586 -27.34 -28.37 36.89
CA ALA A 586 -26.12 -27.58 36.90
C ALA A 586 -25.58 -27.31 38.32
N ASN A 587 -24.28 -27.00 38.41
CA ASN A 587 -23.58 -26.78 39.68
C ASN A 587 -24.26 -25.66 40.54
N PRO A 588 -24.72 -25.98 41.76
CA PRO A 588 -25.34 -25.01 42.66
C PRO A 588 -24.45 -23.81 43.02
N SER A 589 -23.13 -24.00 43.07
CA SER A 589 -22.17 -22.91 43.38
C SER A 589 -22.23 -21.80 42.33
N ILE A 590 -22.26 -22.18 41.06
CA ILE A 590 -22.31 -21.22 39.95
C ILE A 590 -23.67 -20.55 39.89
N ARG A 591 -24.74 -21.26 40.27
CA ARG A 591 -26.07 -20.65 40.43
C ARG A 591 -26.06 -19.53 41.45
N ASP A 592 -25.39 -19.75 42.58
CA ASP A 592 -25.28 -18.75 43.62
C ASP A 592 -24.39 -17.58 43.17
N GLU A 593 -23.27 -17.84 42.49
CA GLU A 593 -22.40 -16.80 41.94
C GLU A 593 -23.10 -15.94 40.88
N VAL A 594 -23.84 -16.55 39.95
CA VAL A 594 -24.66 -15.85 38.94
C VAL A 594 -25.71 -14.98 39.61
N ARG A 595 -26.39 -15.48 40.65
CA ARG A 595 -27.36 -14.69 41.44
C ARG A 595 -26.72 -13.53 42.17
N VAL A 596 -25.57 -13.75 42.81
CA VAL A 596 -24.80 -12.70 43.50
C VAL A 596 -24.39 -11.62 42.51
N LEU A 597 -23.93 -12.00 41.33
CA LEU A 597 -23.56 -11.06 40.27
C LEU A 597 -24.78 -10.29 39.75
N GLN A 598 -25.90 -10.96 39.54
CA GLN A 598 -27.15 -10.33 39.11
C GLN A 598 -27.65 -9.31 40.14
N ASP A 599 -27.61 -9.63 41.44
CA ASP A 599 -27.96 -8.71 42.52
C ASP A 599 -27.01 -7.51 42.58
N ALA A 600 -25.71 -7.74 42.39
CA ALA A 600 -24.71 -6.68 42.36
C ALA A 600 -24.96 -5.72 41.19
N LEU A 601 -25.19 -6.24 39.99
CA LEU A 601 -25.47 -5.43 38.81
C LEU A 601 -26.85 -4.76 38.89
N GLY A 602 -27.88 -5.42 39.43
CA GLY A 602 -29.20 -4.84 39.62
C GLY A 602 -29.21 -3.65 40.59
N ARG A 603 -28.31 -3.62 41.57
CA ARG A 603 -28.13 -2.46 42.48
C ARG A 603 -27.44 -1.27 41.81
N LEU A 604 -26.73 -1.45 40.70
CA LEU A 604 -26.14 -0.35 39.93
C LEU A 604 -27.17 0.41 39.07
N MET A 605 -28.40 -0.12 38.95
CA MET A 605 -29.52 0.49 38.23
C MET A 605 -30.34 1.48 39.07
N THR A 606 -30.18 1.46 40.40
CA THR A 606 -30.85 2.34 41.38
C THR A 606 -29.90 3.40 41.90
#